data_AF-A0A1R2CQP0-F1
#
_entry.id   AF-A0A1R2CQP0-F1
#
_cell.length_a   1.000
_cell.length_b   1.000
_cell.length_c   1.000
_cell.angle_alpha   90.00
_cell.angle_beta   90.00
_cell.angle_gamma   90.00
#
_symmetry.space_group_name_H-M   'P 1'
#
loop_
_entity.id
_entity.type
_entity.pdbx_description
1 polymer ?
#
loop_
_entity_poly.entity_id
_entity_poly.type
_entity_poly.pdbx_seq_one_letter_code
_entity_poly.pdbx_strand_id
1 'polypeptide(L)'
;MAEPIESTIEIHSKVTKHEEVHSSEHEHLISKHENPESSLEETKHIEPAKEEPISSEPEKTLLPSSGLENLYSKCLVGAEDVIKNHTFLQPLHRQIKTQGKFHETLLSNYNTVSGDYTNDKVFKILENDVENSRFNWKSRAIQVSDDEIMITGGAEDSTQVFLLNIHTYSTTELPSLHIGRELHCMTWINFSPAVIGGCCINGQALDSVEIFGDGLWHSEASINHKRYGLSACSTGNKTWIFGGANSRNSPVLKVEVYDNGIWIEINAHLPRGLVGMGVFKVEDEIFILGGFDETGKNSRKVYVFDTKKEEFYKRKSLSSSASFSQNLWVLKDNTACGFSFRGNEVTYSLE
;
A
#
# COMPACT_ATOMS: atom_id res chain seq x y z
N MET A 1 17.75 44.89 4.60
CA MET A 1 16.33 45.18 4.37
C MET A 1 16.00 44.78 2.95
N ALA A 2 15.19 43.73 2.81
CA ALA A 2 14.50 43.32 1.59
C ALA A 2 13.39 42.38 2.09
N GLU A 3 12.13 42.69 1.76
CA GLU A 3 10.97 41.97 2.30
C GLU A 3 10.71 40.68 1.49
N PRO A 4 10.26 39.59 2.13
CA PRO A 4 9.81 38.40 1.43
C PRO A 4 8.35 38.56 0.96
N ILE A 5 8.10 38.13 -0.28
CA ILE A 5 6.77 38.15 -0.91
C ILE A 5 5.91 37.03 -0.30
N GLU A 6 4.75 37.38 0.26
CA GLU A 6 3.74 36.41 0.69
C GLU A 6 3.01 35.81 -0.53
N SER A 7 2.95 34.47 -0.61
CA SER A 7 2.06 33.75 -1.53
C SER A 7 0.87 33.16 -0.77
N THR A 8 -0.18 33.96 -0.65
CA THR A 8 -1.46 33.55 -0.05
C THR A 8 -2.11 32.42 -0.85
N ILE A 9 -2.38 31.28 -0.20
CA ILE A 9 -3.25 30.24 -0.76
C ILE A 9 -4.69 30.61 -0.38
N GLU A 10 -5.45 31.14 -1.36
CA GLU A 10 -6.87 31.42 -1.17
C GLU A 10 -7.68 30.13 -1.05
N ILE A 11 -8.50 30.04 -0.01
CA ILE A 11 -9.46 28.95 0.19
C ILE A 11 -10.79 29.39 -0.43
N HIS A 12 -11.23 28.69 -1.48
CA HIS A 12 -12.53 28.97 -2.10
C HIS A 12 -13.69 28.66 -1.14
N SER A 13 -14.44 29.69 -0.77
CA SER A 13 -15.78 29.55 -0.20
C SER A 13 -16.79 30.35 -1.03
N LYS A 14 -17.69 29.64 -1.72
CA LYS A 14 -18.97 30.21 -2.15
C LYS A 14 -20.01 29.11 -2.34
N VAL A 15 -20.92 29.06 -1.38
CA VAL A 15 -22.19 28.34 -1.48
C VAL A 15 -23.12 29.15 -2.36
N THR A 16 -23.72 28.52 -3.36
CA THR A 16 -24.94 29.03 -4.01
C THR A 16 -25.93 27.89 -4.15
N LYS A 17 -27.05 28.01 -3.43
CA LYS A 17 -28.27 27.26 -3.73
C LYS A 17 -28.81 27.69 -5.09
N HIS A 18 -29.46 26.78 -5.81
CA HIS A 18 -30.57 27.17 -6.68
C HIS A 18 -31.69 26.13 -6.60
N GLU A 19 -32.91 26.63 -6.77
CA GLU A 19 -34.18 25.94 -6.51
C GLU A 19 -34.72 25.22 -7.75
N GLU A 20 -35.63 24.27 -7.54
CA GLU A 20 -36.38 23.59 -8.60
C GLU A 20 -37.45 24.50 -9.23
N VAL A 21 -37.68 24.39 -10.55
CA VAL A 21 -39.01 24.57 -11.17
C VAL A 21 -39.17 23.62 -12.38
N HIS A 22 -40.34 23.00 -12.50
CA HIS A 22 -40.77 22.09 -13.58
C HIS A 22 -41.07 22.75 -14.95
N SER A 23 -40.95 21.96 -16.04
CA SER A 23 -41.96 21.74 -17.11
C SER A 23 -41.38 20.75 -18.14
N SER A 24 -41.91 19.54 -18.39
CA SER A 24 -43.19 19.10 -19.00
C SER A 24 -42.99 18.52 -20.42
N GLU A 25 -43.19 17.19 -20.53
CA GLU A 25 -43.82 16.45 -21.64
C GLU A 25 -43.50 16.74 -23.13
N HIS A 26 -43.12 15.69 -23.87
CA HIS A 26 -43.92 15.22 -25.02
C HIS A 26 -43.59 13.75 -25.41
N GLU A 27 -44.57 13.07 -26.01
CA GLU A 27 -44.64 11.61 -26.18
C GLU A 27 -44.17 11.08 -27.55
N HIS A 28 -43.99 9.74 -27.59
CA HIS A 28 -44.27 8.82 -28.71
C HIS A 28 -43.53 8.93 -30.07
N LEU A 29 -42.92 7.81 -30.49
CA LEU A 29 -43.56 6.88 -31.46
C LEU A 29 -42.84 5.52 -31.53
N ILE A 30 -43.49 4.54 -32.18
CA ILE A 30 -43.21 3.09 -32.13
C ILE A 30 -42.94 2.53 -33.54
N SER A 31 -41.98 1.60 -33.68
CA SER A 31 -42.05 0.34 -34.48
C SER A 31 -40.65 -0.21 -34.81
N LYS A 32 -40.42 -1.46 -35.25
CA LYS A 32 -40.89 -2.83 -34.92
C LYS A 32 -40.44 -3.74 -36.09
N HIS A 33 -39.75 -4.85 -35.80
CA HIS A 33 -39.52 -6.02 -36.70
C HIS A 33 -38.70 -5.73 -38.00
N GLU A 34 -38.11 -6.71 -38.71
CA GLU A 34 -38.18 -8.18 -38.64
C GLU A 34 -36.88 -8.85 -39.17
N ASN A 35 -36.75 -10.17 -39.00
CA ASN A 35 -35.64 -11.02 -39.48
C ASN A 35 -36.23 -12.28 -40.12
N PRO A 36 -35.68 -12.86 -41.21
CA PRO A 36 -35.59 -14.33 -41.25
C PRO A 36 -34.40 -14.98 -42.02
N GLU A 37 -33.76 -15.92 -41.33
CA GLU A 37 -33.36 -17.31 -41.70
C GLU A 37 -32.85 -17.78 -43.10
N SER A 38 -31.74 -18.55 -43.01
CA SER A 38 -31.46 -19.88 -43.60
C SER A 38 -30.79 -20.07 -44.99
N SER A 39 -29.77 -20.93 -45.02
CA SER A 39 -29.68 -22.15 -45.89
C SER A 39 -28.39 -22.96 -45.66
N LEU A 40 -28.41 -24.24 -46.06
CA LEU A 40 -27.30 -25.22 -46.03
C LEU A 40 -26.97 -25.66 -47.49
N GLU A 41 -25.94 -26.44 -47.83
CA GLU A 41 -24.88 -27.16 -47.10
C GLU A 41 -23.72 -27.47 -48.09
N GLU A 42 -22.47 -27.73 -47.66
CA GLU A 42 -21.56 -28.62 -48.44
C GLU A 42 -20.29 -29.12 -47.68
N THR A 43 -19.96 -30.40 -47.84
CA THR A 43 -18.80 -31.09 -47.23
C THR A 43 -17.73 -31.45 -48.26
N LYS A 44 -16.44 -31.27 -47.93
CA LYS A 44 -15.31 -31.96 -48.61
C LYS A 44 -14.18 -32.33 -47.65
N HIS A 45 -13.80 -33.61 -47.64
CA HIS A 45 -12.56 -34.11 -47.03
C HIS A 45 -11.38 -34.01 -48.00
N ILE A 46 -10.21 -33.60 -47.50
CA ILE A 46 -8.89 -33.87 -48.12
C ILE A 46 -7.89 -34.26 -46.99
N GLU A 47 -6.94 -35.13 -47.34
CA GLU A 47 -6.01 -35.88 -46.48
C GLU A 47 -4.79 -35.08 -45.92
N PRO A 48 -3.98 -35.65 -44.99
CA PRO A 48 -3.27 -34.88 -43.97
C PRO A 48 -1.90 -34.33 -44.38
N ALA A 49 -1.50 -33.22 -43.75
CA ALA A 49 -0.19 -32.61 -43.90
C ALA A 49 0.63 -32.68 -42.59
N LYS A 50 1.71 -33.46 -42.66
CA LYS A 50 3.00 -33.39 -41.94
C LYS A 50 3.04 -32.70 -40.56
N GLU A 51 3.44 -33.48 -39.55
CA GLU A 51 3.98 -32.97 -38.28
C GLU A 51 5.27 -32.17 -38.53
N GLU A 52 5.33 -30.93 -38.03
CA GLU A 52 6.57 -30.18 -37.82
C GLU A 52 6.93 -30.18 -36.31
N PRO A 53 8.22 -30.02 -35.94
CA PRO A 53 8.65 -30.27 -34.57
C PRO A 53 8.16 -29.19 -33.60
N ILE A 54 7.73 -29.63 -32.41
CA ILE A 54 7.40 -28.77 -31.27
C ILE A 54 8.62 -27.87 -30.96
N SER A 55 8.47 -26.56 -31.09
CA SER A 55 9.52 -25.63 -30.67
C SER A 55 9.63 -25.62 -29.15
N SER A 56 10.83 -25.82 -28.63
CA SER A 56 11.14 -25.77 -27.20
C SER A 56 10.69 -24.46 -26.56
N GLU A 57 9.99 -24.56 -25.42
CA GLU A 57 9.75 -23.42 -24.54
C GLU A 57 11.08 -22.76 -24.13
N PRO A 58 11.14 -21.42 -23.95
CA PRO A 58 12.34 -20.77 -23.48
C PRO A 58 12.68 -21.23 -22.05
N GLU A 59 13.90 -21.73 -21.85
CA GLU A 59 14.39 -22.09 -20.52
C GLU A 59 14.22 -20.93 -19.54
N LYS A 60 13.50 -21.17 -18.45
CA LYS A 60 13.50 -20.26 -17.29
C LYS A 60 14.91 -20.22 -16.71
N THR A 61 15.66 -19.17 -17.01
CA THR A 61 16.92 -18.83 -16.33
C THR A 61 16.64 -18.55 -14.86
N LEU A 62 16.72 -19.59 -14.04
CA LEU A 62 16.72 -19.50 -12.59
C LEU A 62 17.95 -18.69 -12.15
N LEU A 63 17.70 -17.55 -11.50
CA LEU A 63 18.74 -16.75 -10.85
C LEU A 63 19.40 -17.56 -9.71
N PRO A 64 20.71 -17.39 -9.45
CA PRO A 64 21.40 -18.18 -8.42
C PRO A 64 20.84 -17.94 -7.02
N SER A 65 20.39 -19.01 -6.35
CA SER A 65 19.67 -18.96 -5.07
C SER A 65 20.49 -18.44 -3.88
N SER A 66 21.83 -18.48 -3.96
CA SER A 66 22.73 -18.25 -2.83
C SER A 66 22.80 -16.82 -2.31
N GLY A 67 22.26 -15.83 -3.06
CA GLY A 67 22.11 -14.45 -2.59
C GLY A 67 20.85 -14.23 -1.77
N LEU A 68 19.71 -14.81 -2.19
CA LEU A 68 18.42 -14.62 -1.53
C LEU A 68 18.36 -15.33 -0.15
N GLU A 69 18.89 -16.55 -0.04
CA GLU A 69 18.71 -17.39 1.17
C GLU A 69 19.17 -16.73 2.49
N ASN A 70 20.14 -15.81 2.44
CA ASN A 70 20.80 -15.25 3.63
C ASN A 70 20.13 -13.97 4.20
N LEU A 71 19.26 -13.31 3.45
CA LEU A 71 18.57 -12.08 3.89
C LEU A 71 17.06 -12.30 4.07
N TYR A 72 16.46 -13.14 3.23
CA TYR A 72 15.04 -13.50 3.35
C TYR A 72 14.76 -14.26 4.66
N SER A 73 15.65 -15.17 5.07
CA SER A 73 15.58 -15.87 6.37
C SER A 73 15.57 -14.92 7.58
N LYS A 74 16.26 -13.76 7.49
CA LYS A 74 16.31 -12.75 8.55
C LYS A 74 15.03 -11.92 8.68
N CYS A 75 14.24 -11.84 7.62
CA CYS A 75 12.97 -11.12 7.61
C CYS A 75 11.86 -11.92 8.34
N LEU A 76 11.90 -13.25 8.26
CA LEU A 76 10.82 -14.16 8.68
C LEU A 76 10.80 -14.53 10.17
N VAL A 77 11.81 -14.12 10.94
CA VAL A 77 11.94 -14.43 12.37
C VAL A 77 10.70 -13.96 13.12
N GLY A 78 9.96 -14.90 13.70
CA GLY A 78 8.74 -14.67 14.50
C GLY A 78 7.41 -14.96 13.80
N ALA A 79 7.39 -15.25 12.49
CA ALA A 79 6.15 -15.52 11.75
C ALA A 79 5.66 -16.98 11.86
N GLU A 80 6.57 -17.95 12.00
CA GLU A 80 6.29 -19.38 11.79
C GLU A 80 5.19 -19.97 12.68
N ASP A 81 5.20 -19.66 13.99
CA ASP A 81 4.28 -20.29 14.94
C ASP A 81 2.87 -19.72 14.86
N VAL A 82 2.70 -18.49 14.37
CA VAL A 82 1.36 -17.96 14.11
C VAL A 82 0.82 -18.50 12.80
N ILE A 83 1.64 -18.60 11.76
CA ILE A 83 1.29 -19.27 10.49
C ILE A 83 0.79 -20.71 10.74
N LYS A 84 1.41 -21.46 11.66
CA LYS A 84 0.98 -22.81 12.05
C LYS A 84 -0.40 -22.86 12.74
N ASN A 85 -0.84 -21.78 13.40
CA ASN A 85 -2.02 -21.80 14.27
C ASN A 85 -3.21 -20.95 13.77
N HIS A 86 -3.01 -20.06 12.79
CA HIS A 86 -4.04 -19.12 12.34
C HIS A 86 -5.00 -19.75 11.30
N THR A 87 -6.31 -19.61 11.54
CA THR A 87 -7.37 -20.26 10.74
C THR A 87 -7.44 -19.78 9.29
N PHE A 88 -7.22 -18.49 9.04
CA PHE A 88 -7.13 -17.93 7.69
C PHE A 88 -5.82 -18.32 6.98
N LEU A 89 -4.72 -18.44 7.73
CA LEU A 89 -3.41 -18.75 7.14
C LEU A 89 -3.18 -20.24 6.92
N GLN A 90 -3.77 -21.16 7.68
CA GLN A 90 -3.53 -22.60 7.46
C GLN A 90 -3.89 -23.05 6.03
N PRO A 91 -5.06 -22.68 5.47
CA PRO A 91 -5.37 -22.90 4.05
C PRO A 91 -4.41 -22.13 3.14
N LEU A 92 -4.20 -20.84 3.41
CA LEU A 92 -3.37 -19.97 2.58
C LEU A 92 -1.93 -20.49 2.52
N HIS A 93 -1.21 -20.63 3.65
CA HIS A 93 0.13 -21.21 3.78
C HIS A 93 0.29 -22.59 3.15
N ARG A 94 -0.68 -23.48 3.32
CA ARG A 94 -0.67 -24.81 2.67
C ARG A 94 -0.81 -24.67 1.15
N GLN A 95 -1.66 -23.78 0.68
CA GLN A 95 -1.83 -23.48 -0.74
C GLN A 95 -0.58 -22.77 -1.31
N ILE A 96 0.05 -21.86 -0.56
CA ILE A 96 1.30 -21.18 -0.88
C ILE A 96 2.44 -22.18 -1.03
N LYS A 97 2.62 -23.10 -0.09
CA LYS A 97 3.65 -24.16 -0.19
C LYS A 97 3.42 -25.14 -1.32
N THR A 98 2.21 -25.20 -1.90
CA THR A 98 1.89 -26.06 -3.05
C THR A 98 1.78 -25.31 -4.38
N GLN A 99 1.61 -23.98 -4.38
CA GLN A 99 1.39 -23.15 -5.59
C GLN A 99 2.41 -22.02 -5.79
N GLY A 100 3.20 -21.66 -4.77
CA GLY A 100 4.28 -20.68 -4.85
C GLY A 100 3.85 -19.22 -5.10
N LYS A 101 2.72 -18.78 -4.52
CA LYS A 101 2.06 -17.49 -4.81
C LYS A 101 1.96 -16.49 -3.64
N PHE A 102 2.82 -16.61 -2.63
CA PHE A 102 2.95 -15.62 -1.55
C PHE A 102 4.33 -15.68 -0.95
N HIS A 103 4.99 -14.53 -0.90
CA HIS A 103 6.22 -14.38 -0.17
C HIS A 103 5.97 -14.13 1.33
N GLU A 104 6.43 -15.02 2.21
CA GLU A 104 6.27 -14.86 3.67
C GLU A 104 6.89 -13.53 4.20
N THR A 105 7.76 -12.88 3.43
CA THR A 105 8.37 -11.56 3.76
C THR A 105 7.43 -10.38 3.66
N LEU A 106 6.25 -10.54 3.03
CA LEU A 106 5.18 -9.54 3.05
C LEU A 106 4.85 -9.11 4.50
N LEU A 107 4.97 -10.06 5.43
CA LEU A 107 4.77 -9.91 6.87
C LEU A 107 5.84 -9.05 7.59
N SER A 108 6.85 -8.55 6.87
CA SER A 108 7.77 -7.49 7.33
C SER A 108 7.68 -6.22 6.47
N ASN A 109 6.55 -6.03 5.78
CA ASN A 109 6.34 -4.98 4.78
C ASN A 109 7.33 -5.02 3.59
N TYR A 110 7.99 -6.16 3.32
CA TYR A 110 8.80 -6.35 2.11
C TYR A 110 7.96 -6.88 0.96
N ASN A 111 8.04 -6.19 -0.16
CA ASN A 111 7.25 -6.42 -1.35
C ASN A 111 8.17 -7.01 -2.44
N THR A 112 7.60 -7.74 -3.39
CA THR A 112 8.28 -8.07 -4.66
C THR A 112 8.14 -6.94 -5.68
N VAL A 113 7.26 -5.96 -5.40
CA VAL A 113 6.97 -4.78 -6.22
C VAL A 113 7.18 -3.49 -5.43
N SER A 114 7.85 -2.51 -6.04
CA SER A 114 7.88 -1.12 -5.58
C SER A 114 6.90 -0.26 -6.36
N GLY A 115 6.34 0.75 -5.69
CA GLY A 115 5.43 1.72 -6.30
C GLY A 115 5.12 2.94 -5.43
N ASP A 116 4.83 4.07 -6.07
CA ASP A 116 4.27 5.29 -5.47
C ASP A 116 3.51 6.05 -6.58
N TYR A 117 2.70 7.05 -6.22
CA TYR A 117 1.94 7.86 -7.17
C TYR A 117 2.85 8.92 -7.83
N THR A 118 2.81 9.00 -9.17
CA THR A 118 3.56 10.00 -9.95
C THR A 118 2.81 11.33 -10.02
N ASN A 119 1.47 11.28 -10.05
CA ASN A 119 0.57 12.42 -9.97
C ASN A 119 -0.67 12.07 -9.11
N ASP A 120 -1.80 12.76 -9.28
CA ASP A 120 -3.00 12.46 -8.48
C ASP A 120 -3.52 11.03 -8.72
N LYS A 121 -3.71 10.63 -9.99
CA LYS A 121 -4.43 9.40 -10.39
C LYS A 121 -3.57 8.34 -11.10
N VAL A 122 -2.28 8.62 -11.32
CA VAL A 122 -1.33 7.66 -11.90
C VAL A 122 -0.46 7.05 -10.81
N PHE A 123 -0.55 5.73 -10.69
CA PHE A 123 0.20 4.91 -9.75
C PHE A 123 1.31 4.15 -10.49
N LYS A 124 2.57 4.37 -10.13
CA LYS A 124 3.69 3.63 -10.72
C LYS A 124 3.83 2.28 -10.03
N ILE A 125 3.90 1.22 -10.85
CA ILE A 125 4.10 -0.15 -10.42
C ILE A 125 5.28 -0.70 -11.22
N LEU A 126 6.38 -1.04 -10.55
CA LEU A 126 7.66 -1.34 -11.20
C LEU A 126 8.07 -0.20 -12.15
N GLU A 127 8.13 -0.46 -13.46
CA GLU A 127 8.48 0.52 -14.49
C GLU A 127 7.25 1.12 -15.20
N ASN A 128 6.04 0.66 -14.89
CA ASN A 128 4.81 1.02 -15.60
C ASN A 128 3.97 2.04 -14.82
N ASP A 129 3.44 3.04 -15.52
CA ASP A 129 2.51 4.02 -14.97
C ASP A 129 1.05 3.57 -15.23
N VAL A 130 0.30 3.31 -14.16
CA VAL A 130 -1.09 2.81 -14.20
C VAL A 130 -2.04 3.94 -13.81
N GLU A 131 -2.80 4.45 -14.77
CA GLU A 131 -3.87 5.42 -14.50
C GLU A 131 -5.13 4.73 -13.96
N ASN A 132 -5.71 5.26 -12.89
CA ASN A 132 -7.00 4.79 -12.38
C ASN A 132 -7.87 5.96 -11.91
N SER A 133 -9.14 5.96 -12.31
CA SER A 133 -10.06 7.05 -11.97
C SER A 133 -10.55 7.02 -10.51
N ARG A 134 -10.53 5.86 -9.85
CA ARG A 134 -11.17 5.62 -8.54
C ARG A 134 -10.28 5.96 -7.34
N PHE A 135 -9.00 5.60 -7.39
CA PHE A 135 -8.05 5.85 -6.31
C PHE A 135 -6.99 6.90 -6.68
N ASN A 136 -6.39 7.55 -5.68
CA ASN A 136 -5.43 8.64 -5.89
C ASN A 136 -4.30 8.61 -4.84
N TRP A 137 -3.34 9.55 -4.89
CA TRP A 137 -2.18 9.60 -3.98
C TRP A 137 -2.49 9.62 -2.46
N LYS A 138 -3.74 9.89 -2.09
CA LYS A 138 -4.20 9.82 -0.69
C LYS A 138 -4.55 8.41 -0.23
N SER A 139 -4.83 7.49 -1.17
CA SER A 139 -5.04 6.06 -0.94
C SER A 139 -3.76 5.40 -0.41
N ARG A 140 -3.88 4.19 0.12
CA ARG A 140 -2.73 3.38 0.54
C ARG A 140 -2.73 2.01 -0.10
N ALA A 141 -1.54 1.52 -0.39
CA ALA A 141 -1.26 0.26 -1.04
C ALA A 141 -0.45 -0.67 -0.11
N ILE A 142 -0.80 -1.95 -0.11
CA ILE A 142 0.02 -3.04 0.45
C ILE A 142 -0.03 -4.23 -0.50
N GLN A 143 1.10 -4.89 -0.75
CA GLN A 143 1.09 -6.13 -1.50
C GLN A 143 0.50 -7.26 -0.62
N VAL A 144 -0.42 -8.05 -1.19
CA VAL A 144 -1.13 -9.14 -0.47
C VAL A 144 -0.90 -10.53 -1.06
N SER A 145 -0.46 -10.61 -2.32
CA SER A 145 0.04 -11.82 -2.97
C SER A 145 1.16 -11.44 -3.94
N ASP A 146 1.85 -12.43 -4.51
CA ASP A 146 2.94 -12.16 -5.46
C ASP A 146 2.45 -11.43 -6.73
N ASP A 147 1.14 -11.48 -7.02
CA ASP A 147 0.49 -10.90 -8.19
C ASP A 147 -0.43 -9.70 -7.89
N GLU A 148 -0.70 -9.37 -6.62
CA GLU A 148 -1.77 -8.41 -6.26
C GLU A 148 -1.40 -7.42 -5.15
N ILE A 149 -1.81 -6.17 -5.36
CA ILE A 149 -1.75 -5.08 -4.39
C ILE A 149 -3.17 -4.73 -3.94
N MET A 150 -3.40 -4.71 -2.63
CA MET A 150 -4.61 -4.15 -2.04
C MET A 150 -4.46 -2.63 -1.91
N ILE A 151 -5.39 -1.87 -2.50
CA ILE A 151 -5.48 -0.41 -2.42
C ILE A 151 -6.72 -0.04 -1.61
N THR A 152 -6.58 0.86 -0.63
CA THR A 152 -7.67 1.29 0.27
C THR A 152 -7.80 2.81 0.36
N GLY A 153 -9.03 3.29 0.48
CA GLY A 153 -9.40 4.68 0.76
C GLY A 153 -9.01 5.68 -0.33
N GLY A 154 -8.82 6.94 0.07
CA GLY A 154 -8.51 8.06 -0.83
C GLY A 154 -9.76 8.84 -1.29
N ALA A 155 -9.68 9.44 -2.48
CA ALA A 155 -10.68 10.40 -2.97
C ALA A 155 -12.00 9.79 -3.48
N GLU A 156 -13.01 10.65 -3.63
CA GLU A 156 -14.41 10.36 -3.99
C GLU A 156 -15.13 9.47 -2.97
N ASP A 157 -14.75 8.20 -2.83
CA ASP A 157 -15.18 7.33 -1.73
C ASP A 157 -13.99 6.85 -0.89
N SER A 158 -13.78 7.52 0.24
CA SER A 158 -12.71 7.17 1.19
C SER A 158 -12.90 5.81 1.90
N THR A 159 -13.99 5.08 1.66
CA THR A 159 -14.21 3.71 2.15
C THR A 159 -13.79 2.62 1.15
N GLN A 160 -13.55 2.96 -0.12
CA GLN A 160 -13.33 2.00 -1.20
C GLN A 160 -12.11 1.08 -0.98
N VAL A 161 -12.20 -0.15 -1.49
CA VAL A 161 -11.12 -1.14 -1.45
C VAL A 161 -11.03 -1.90 -2.78
N PHE A 162 -9.81 -2.02 -3.32
CA PHE A 162 -9.53 -2.76 -4.55
C PHE A 162 -8.37 -3.73 -4.38
N LEU A 163 -8.44 -4.88 -5.05
CA LEU A 163 -7.26 -5.64 -5.45
C LEU A 163 -6.87 -5.24 -6.87
N LEU A 164 -5.61 -4.86 -7.06
CA LEU A 164 -5.02 -4.55 -8.35
C LEU A 164 -4.02 -5.64 -8.72
N ASN A 165 -4.28 -6.35 -9.82
CA ASN A 165 -3.32 -7.30 -10.36
C ASN A 165 -2.16 -6.56 -11.04
N ILE A 166 -0.92 -6.88 -10.67
CA ILE A 166 0.28 -6.13 -11.12
C ILE A 166 0.69 -6.42 -12.57
N HIS A 167 0.16 -7.48 -13.19
CA HIS A 167 0.53 -7.90 -14.55
C HIS A 167 -0.52 -7.49 -15.59
N THR A 168 -1.81 -7.55 -15.23
CA THR A 168 -2.93 -7.19 -16.12
C THR A 168 -3.49 -5.79 -15.86
N TYR A 169 -3.13 -5.17 -14.74
CA TYR A 169 -3.67 -3.91 -14.23
C TYR A 169 -5.21 -3.90 -14.02
N SER A 170 -5.85 -5.07 -14.02
CA SER A 170 -7.28 -5.20 -13.72
C SER A 170 -7.54 -5.04 -12.22
N THR A 171 -8.57 -4.27 -11.88
CA THR A 171 -9.03 -4.07 -10.50
C THR A 171 -10.26 -4.92 -10.17
N THR A 172 -10.25 -5.58 -9.02
CA THR A 172 -11.42 -6.21 -8.38
C THR A 172 -11.81 -5.42 -7.14
N GLU A 173 -13.10 -5.10 -7.00
CA GLU A 173 -13.64 -4.38 -5.84
C GLU A 173 -13.87 -5.35 -4.67
N LEU A 174 -13.48 -4.94 -3.46
CA LEU A 174 -13.71 -5.66 -2.21
C LEU A 174 -14.68 -4.86 -1.32
N PRO A 175 -15.28 -5.48 -0.28
CA PRO A 175 -16.10 -4.77 0.68
C PRO A 175 -15.38 -3.56 1.30
N SER A 176 -16.11 -2.45 1.38
CA SER A 176 -15.63 -1.17 1.87
C SER A 176 -15.21 -1.19 3.35
N LEU A 177 -14.32 -0.27 3.72
CA LEU A 177 -14.00 0.06 5.11
C LEU A 177 -15.25 0.54 5.85
N HIS A 178 -15.34 0.25 7.15
CA HIS A 178 -16.37 0.85 8.00
C HIS A 178 -16.16 2.35 8.20
N ILE A 179 -14.90 2.79 8.25
CA ILE A 179 -14.54 4.21 8.45
C ILE A 179 -13.71 4.69 7.26
N GLY A 180 -14.31 5.58 6.48
CA GLY A 180 -13.67 6.22 5.34
C GLY A 180 -12.47 7.08 5.74
N ARG A 181 -11.34 6.86 5.07
CA ARG A 181 -10.04 7.44 5.45
C ARG A 181 -9.14 7.76 4.25
N GLU A 182 -8.38 8.82 4.44
CA GLU A 182 -7.28 9.28 3.58
C GLU A 182 -5.99 9.27 4.41
N LEU A 183 -4.84 9.12 3.75
CA LEU A 183 -3.51 9.29 4.37
C LEU A 183 -3.26 8.41 5.63
N HIS A 184 -3.94 7.28 5.74
CA HIS A 184 -3.69 6.25 6.76
C HIS A 184 -2.36 5.52 6.49
N CYS A 185 -2.11 4.44 7.21
CA CYS A 185 -1.04 3.49 6.88
C CYS A 185 -1.62 2.09 6.66
N MET A 186 -0.92 1.28 5.86
CA MET A 186 -1.18 -0.14 5.70
C MET A 186 0.02 -0.97 6.11
N THR A 187 -0.26 -2.07 6.79
CA THR A 187 0.70 -3.08 7.26
C THR A 187 -0.06 -4.35 7.62
N TRP A 188 0.62 -5.35 8.18
CA TRP A 188 0.01 -6.56 8.70
C TRP A 188 -0.14 -6.45 10.22
N ILE A 189 -1.35 -6.71 10.73
CA ILE A 189 -1.63 -6.94 12.15
C ILE A 189 -2.22 -8.33 12.25
N ASN A 190 -1.66 -9.19 13.11
CA ASN A 190 -2.06 -10.60 13.21
C ASN A 190 -2.21 -11.28 11.84
N PHE A 191 -1.30 -10.97 10.89
CA PHE A 191 -1.27 -11.54 9.54
C PHE A 191 -2.51 -11.23 8.67
N SER A 192 -3.37 -10.30 9.11
CA SER A 192 -4.41 -9.66 8.30
C SER A 192 -3.91 -8.31 7.76
N PRO A 193 -4.26 -7.93 6.52
CA PRO A 193 -4.08 -6.56 6.04
C PRO A 193 -4.83 -5.59 6.94
N ALA A 194 -4.13 -4.57 7.44
CA ALA A 194 -4.67 -3.59 8.38
C ALA A 194 -4.63 -2.18 7.79
N VAL A 195 -5.65 -1.37 8.08
CA VAL A 195 -5.63 0.09 7.92
C VAL A 195 -5.53 0.74 9.29
N ILE A 196 -4.55 1.60 9.48
CA ILE A 196 -4.26 2.24 10.78
C ILE A 196 -4.37 3.76 10.64
N GLY A 197 -5.21 4.39 11.47
CA GLY A 197 -5.32 5.84 11.56
C GLY A 197 -5.72 6.50 10.22
N GLY A 198 -5.02 7.57 9.85
CA GLY A 198 -5.39 8.43 8.72
C GLY A 198 -6.24 9.61 9.14
N CYS A 199 -6.93 10.23 8.20
CA CYS A 199 -7.94 11.26 8.45
C CYS A 199 -9.19 10.99 7.63
N CYS A 200 -10.37 11.26 8.17
CA CYS A 200 -11.60 11.21 7.37
C CYS A 200 -11.70 12.44 6.45
N ILE A 201 -12.69 12.46 5.55
CA ILE A 201 -12.83 13.45 4.47
C ILE A 201 -12.87 14.93 4.92
N ASN A 202 -13.17 15.20 6.20
CA ASN A 202 -13.15 16.56 6.78
C ASN A 202 -11.76 16.99 7.32
N GLY A 203 -10.74 16.12 7.21
CA GLY A 203 -9.37 16.36 7.67
C GLY A 203 -9.09 16.04 9.14
N GLN A 204 -10.05 15.51 9.90
CA GLN A 204 -9.83 15.07 11.28
C GLN A 204 -9.05 13.75 11.32
N ALA A 205 -7.96 13.73 12.07
CA ALA A 205 -7.18 12.51 12.32
C ALA A 205 -8.01 11.43 13.05
N LEU A 206 -7.76 10.18 12.68
CA LEU A 206 -8.38 8.97 13.21
C LEU A 206 -7.40 8.18 14.08
N ASP A 207 -7.94 7.50 15.09
CA ASP A 207 -7.28 6.49 15.92
C ASP A 207 -7.74 5.06 15.59
N SER A 208 -8.84 4.92 14.84
CA SER A 208 -9.42 3.62 14.51
C SER A 208 -8.49 2.76 13.64
N VAL A 209 -8.49 1.47 13.96
CA VAL A 209 -7.82 0.42 13.18
C VAL A 209 -8.86 -0.56 12.68
N GLU A 210 -8.73 -0.98 11.43
CA GLU A 210 -9.54 -2.05 10.86
C GLU A 210 -8.63 -3.10 10.22
N ILE A 211 -8.99 -4.38 10.37
CA ILE A 211 -8.28 -5.52 9.77
C ILE A 211 -9.20 -6.29 8.82
N PHE A 212 -8.65 -6.82 7.74
CA PHE A 212 -9.41 -7.62 6.77
C PHE A 212 -9.33 -9.12 7.11
N GLY A 213 -10.49 -9.78 7.20
CA GLY A 213 -10.61 -11.20 7.55
C GLY A 213 -11.99 -11.76 7.19
N ASP A 214 -12.04 -13.03 6.77
CA ASP A 214 -13.26 -13.72 6.32
C ASP A 214 -14.06 -12.96 5.24
N GLY A 215 -13.35 -12.20 4.40
CA GLY A 215 -13.90 -11.40 3.31
C GLY A 215 -14.48 -10.04 3.70
N LEU A 216 -14.37 -9.64 4.97
CA LEU A 216 -14.90 -8.38 5.50
C LEU A 216 -13.85 -7.62 6.31
N TRP A 217 -14.11 -6.34 6.59
CA TRP A 217 -13.34 -5.56 7.55
C TRP A 217 -13.90 -5.76 8.96
N HIS A 218 -13.02 -5.72 9.96
CA HIS A 218 -13.35 -5.82 11.38
C HIS A 218 -12.62 -4.73 12.15
N SER A 219 -13.27 -4.13 13.14
CA SER A 219 -12.62 -3.18 14.03
C SER A 219 -11.59 -3.89 14.91
N GLU A 220 -10.41 -3.30 15.04
CA GLU A 220 -9.31 -3.74 15.90
C GLU A 220 -9.04 -2.65 16.96
N ALA A 221 -8.20 -2.93 17.96
CA ALA A 221 -7.83 -1.95 18.98
C ALA A 221 -7.35 -0.62 18.35
N SER A 222 -7.91 0.51 18.82
CA SER A 222 -7.49 1.85 18.39
C SER A 222 -6.08 2.20 18.90
N ILE A 223 -5.36 3.00 18.12
CA ILE A 223 -4.06 3.56 18.54
C ILE A 223 -4.27 4.65 19.61
N ASN A 224 -3.28 4.83 20.49
CA ASN A 224 -3.35 5.80 21.59
C ASN A 224 -3.34 7.25 21.11
N HIS A 225 -2.67 7.53 19.98
CA HIS A 225 -2.61 8.88 19.38
C HIS A 225 -3.16 8.89 17.97
N LYS A 226 -4.37 9.45 17.79
CA LYS A 226 -4.96 9.67 16.46
C LYS A 226 -4.02 10.45 15.55
N ARG A 227 -3.79 9.94 14.32
CA ARG A 227 -2.80 10.51 13.39
C ARG A 227 -3.01 10.11 11.93
N TYR A 228 -2.77 11.05 11.03
CA TYR A 228 -2.60 10.82 9.59
C TYR A 228 -1.13 10.93 9.18
N GLY A 229 -0.78 10.37 8.02
CA GLY A 229 0.59 10.42 7.47
C GLY A 229 1.62 9.66 8.29
N LEU A 230 1.18 8.76 9.18
CA LEU A 230 2.01 7.82 9.93
C LEU A 230 2.60 6.74 9.01
N SER A 231 3.65 6.08 9.50
CA SER A 231 4.25 4.91 8.84
C SER A 231 4.28 3.72 9.79
N ALA A 232 4.08 2.51 9.26
CA ALA A 232 3.94 1.28 10.04
C ALA A 232 4.80 0.16 9.47
N CYS A 233 5.32 -0.70 10.35
CA CYS A 233 6.10 -1.87 9.96
C CYS A 233 5.75 -3.06 10.86
N SER A 234 5.34 -4.17 10.25
CA SER A 234 5.09 -5.43 10.95
C SER A 234 6.40 -6.17 11.19
N THR A 235 6.51 -6.87 12.32
CA THR A 235 7.69 -7.63 12.75
C THR A 235 7.24 -8.94 13.41
N GLY A 236 6.81 -9.90 12.60
CA GLY A 236 6.29 -11.18 13.09
C GLY A 236 4.93 -11.00 13.77
N ASN A 237 4.88 -11.11 15.10
CA ASN A 237 3.65 -10.96 15.88
C ASN A 237 3.40 -9.52 16.39
N LYS A 238 4.33 -8.58 16.19
CA LYS A 238 4.19 -7.18 16.60
C LYS A 238 4.08 -6.25 15.40
N THR A 239 3.43 -5.11 15.58
CA THR A 239 3.32 -4.06 14.55
C THR A 239 3.67 -2.71 15.15
N TRP A 240 4.68 -2.04 14.61
CA TRP A 240 5.17 -0.76 15.14
C TRP A 240 4.68 0.40 14.27
N ILE A 241 4.30 1.50 14.90
CA ILE A 241 3.86 2.73 14.22
C ILE A 241 4.63 3.96 14.66
N PHE A 242 4.99 4.78 13.67
CA PHE A 242 5.91 5.90 13.80
C PHE A 242 5.33 7.16 13.18
N GLY A 243 5.59 8.31 13.81
CA GLY A 243 5.33 9.62 13.24
C GLY A 243 3.85 9.89 13.01
N GLY A 244 3.55 10.61 11.94
CA GLY A 244 2.22 11.12 11.65
C GLY A 244 1.92 12.43 12.39
N ALA A 245 0.74 12.98 12.14
CA ALA A 245 0.27 14.20 12.79
C ALA A 245 -1.22 14.09 13.15
N ASN A 246 -1.60 14.66 14.30
CA ASN A 246 -2.99 14.75 14.76
C ASN A 246 -3.72 15.92 14.05
N SER A 247 -2.98 16.99 13.78
CA SER A 247 -3.41 18.16 13.02
C SER A 247 -2.21 18.87 12.41
N ARG A 248 -2.45 19.91 11.58
CA ARG A 248 -1.38 20.75 11.04
C ARG A 248 -0.53 21.32 12.18
N ASN A 249 0.78 21.11 12.10
CA ASN A 249 1.78 21.49 13.11
C ASN A 249 1.63 20.79 14.48
N SER A 250 0.96 19.62 14.52
CA SER A 250 0.86 18.76 15.71
C SER A 250 1.41 17.35 15.39
N PRO A 251 2.74 17.20 15.26
CA PRO A 251 3.36 15.92 14.95
C PRO A 251 3.36 14.96 16.16
N VAL A 252 3.14 13.68 15.90
CA VAL A 252 3.19 12.63 16.93
C VAL A 252 4.60 12.04 16.95
N LEU A 253 5.35 12.31 18.01
CA LEU A 253 6.69 11.73 18.22
C LEU A 253 6.65 10.34 18.87
N LYS A 254 5.50 9.97 19.45
CA LYS A 254 5.28 8.71 20.15
C LYS A 254 5.35 7.53 19.18
N VAL A 255 6.18 6.55 19.55
CA VAL A 255 6.14 5.21 18.95
C VAL A 255 5.09 4.40 19.71
N GLU A 256 4.30 3.63 18.98
CA GLU A 256 3.42 2.64 19.59
C GLU A 256 3.67 1.27 18.94
N VAL A 257 3.45 0.21 19.71
CA VAL A 257 3.55 -1.18 19.26
C VAL A 257 2.26 -1.92 19.56
N TYR A 258 1.73 -2.62 18.57
CA TYR A 258 0.67 -3.59 18.75
C TYR A 258 1.30 -4.90 19.24
N ASP A 259 0.83 -5.40 20.38
CA ASP A 259 1.28 -6.66 20.98
C ASP A 259 0.11 -7.27 21.77
N ASN A 260 -0.18 -8.56 21.55
CA ASN A 260 -1.25 -9.32 22.24
C ASN A 260 -2.63 -8.64 22.29
N GLY A 261 -3.08 -8.01 21.20
CA GLY A 261 -4.42 -7.42 21.11
C GLY A 261 -4.54 -5.95 21.56
N ILE A 262 -3.43 -5.30 21.93
CA ILE A 262 -3.44 -3.91 22.41
C ILE A 262 -2.31 -3.08 21.81
N TRP A 263 -2.55 -1.77 21.67
CA TRP A 263 -1.51 -0.79 21.35
C TRP A 263 -0.86 -0.23 22.61
N ILE A 264 0.46 -0.35 22.69
CA ILE A 264 1.29 0.09 23.82
C ILE A 264 2.13 1.28 23.36
N GLU A 265 1.99 2.43 24.01
CA GLU A 265 2.98 3.52 23.88
C GLU A 265 4.27 3.11 24.59
N ILE A 266 5.40 3.18 23.87
CA ILE A 266 6.73 2.91 24.43
C ILE A 266 7.45 4.21 24.80
N ASN A 267 8.52 4.11 25.59
CA ASN A 267 9.29 5.28 26.04
C ASN A 267 10.18 5.90 24.95
N ALA A 268 10.25 5.30 23.76
CA ALA A 268 11.01 5.80 22.61
C ALA A 268 10.28 6.92 21.86
N HIS A 269 11.03 7.88 21.33
CA HIS A 269 10.50 9.01 20.59
C HIS A 269 11.27 9.26 19.30
N LEU A 270 10.55 9.55 18.21
CA LEU A 270 11.17 10.04 16.98
C LEU A 270 11.95 11.34 17.27
N PRO A 271 13.20 11.48 16.82
CA PRO A 271 13.99 12.70 17.05
C PRO A 271 13.49 13.97 16.32
N ARG A 272 12.42 13.87 15.52
CA ARG A 272 11.76 14.99 14.82
C ARG A 272 10.34 14.56 14.42
N GLY A 273 9.40 15.52 14.39
CA GLY A 273 8.08 15.31 13.83
C GLY A 273 8.14 15.08 12.32
N LEU A 274 7.65 13.94 11.85
CA LEU A 274 7.73 13.49 10.47
C LEU A 274 6.43 12.80 10.04
N VAL A 275 6.00 13.09 8.81
CA VAL A 275 4.90 12.39 8.12
C VAL A 275 5.40 11.85 6.77
N GLY A 276 4.79 10.78 6.26
CA GLY A 276 5.14 10.17 4.98
C GLY A 276 6.59 9.68 4.94
N MET A 277 6.98 8.87 5.93
CA MET A 277 8.31 8.25 6.02
C MET A 277 8.28 6.88 5.33
N GLY A 278 9.38 6.50 4.68
CA GLY A 278 9.57 5.11 4.25
C GLY A 278 10.05 4.28 5.43
N VAL A 279 9.44 3.11 5.69
CA VAL A 279 9.85 2.23 6.80
C VAL A 279 9.91 0.75 6.39
N PHE A 280 10.98 0.06 6.77
CA PHE A 280 11.17 -1.38 6.53
C PHE A 280 12.05 -2.00 7.61
N LYS A 281 11.96 -3.32 7.81
CA LYS A 281 12.58 -4.05 8.95
C LYS A 281 13.64 -5.05 8.50
N VAL A 282 14.92 -4.74 8.74
CA VAL A 282 16.03 -5.69 8.56
C VAL A 282 16.37 -6.31 9.92
N GLU A 283 16.34 -7.64 10.05
CA GLU A 283 16.58 -8.32 11.34
C GLU A 283 15.66 -7.78 12.46
N ASP A 284 16.24 -7.23 13.53
CA ASP A 284 15.54 -6.56 14.65
C ASP A 284 15.47 -5.03 14.49
N GLU A 285 15.91 -4.49 13.36
CA GLU A 285 16.09 -3.06 13.10
C GLU A 285 15.05 -2.52 12.12
N ILE A 286 14.26 -1.52 12.53
CA ILE A 286 13.35 -0.79 11.64
C ILE A 286 14.03 0.48 11.15
N PHE A 287 14.28 0.55 9.85
CA PHE A 287 14.82 1.71 9.17
C PHE A 287 13.70 2.71 8.90
N ILE A 288 13.96 4.00 9.13
CA ILE A 288 13.02 5.11 8.94
C ILE A 288 13.68 6.18 8.08
N LEU A 289 13.20 6.29 6.84
CA LEU A 289 13.80 7.07 5.76
C LEU A 289 13.03 8.38 5.52
N GLY A 290 13.76 9.49 5.52
CA GLY A 290 13.29 10.78 5.03
C GLY A 290 12.10 11.31 5.83
N GLY A 291 10.98 11.52 5.14
CA GLY A 291 9.75 12.11 5.68
C GLY A 291 9.68 13.62 5.51
N PHE A 292 8.47 14.15 5.58
CA PHE A 292 8.15 15.58 5.53
C PHE A 292 7.96 16.12 6.96
N ASP A 293 8.58 17.25 7.27
CA ASP A 293 8.50 17.86 8.59
C ASP A 293 7.55 19.09 8.65
N GLU A 294 7.28 19.56 9.88
CA GLU A 294 6.44 20.72 10.17
C GLU A 294 6.89 22.03 9.48
N THR A 295 8.13 22.12 9.01
CA THR A 295 8.66 23.31 8.30
C THR A 295 8.37 23.28 6.80
N GLY A 296 7.63 22.26 6.32
CA GLY A 296 7.29 22.10 4.92
C GLY A 296 8.38 21.43 4.09
N LYS A 297 9.34 20.75 4.72
CA LYS A 297 10.56 20.26 4.06
C LYS A 297 10.69 18.74 4.15
N ASN A 298 11.08 18.14 3.03
CA ASN A 298 11.53 16.75 2.99
C ASN A 298 12.88 16.63 3.71
N SER A 299 13.03 15.54 4.46
CA SER A 299 14.25 15.15 5.14
C SER A 299 15.07 14.18 4.28
N ARG A 300 16.40 14.21 4.44
CA ARG A 300 17.31 13.14 3.96
C ARG A 300 17.79 12.22 5.09
N LYS A 301 17.42 12.50 6.34
CA LYS A 301 17.92 11.76 7.51
C LYS A 301 17.36 10.34 7.47
N VAL A 302 18.16 9.40 7.93
CA VAL A 302 17.74 8.02 8.20
C VAL A 302 17.98 7.74 9.67
N TYR A 303 16.92 7.30 10.34
CA TYR A 303 16.97 6.76 11.68
C TYR A 303 16.79 5.25 11.62
N VAL A 304 17.35 4.54 12.59
CA VAL A 304 17.08 3.13 12.81
C VAL A 304 16.57 2.96 14.23
N PHE A 305 15.52 2.16 14.37
CA PHE A 305 14.92 1.78 15.64
C PHE A 305 15.26 0.32 15.93
N ASP A 306 15.99 0.08 17.01
CA ASP A 306 16.27 -1.26 17.53
C ASP A 306 15.05 -1.75 18.32
N THR A 307 14.34 -2.76 17.80
CA THR A 307 13.09 -3.28 18.39
C THR A 307 13.29 -4.07 19.69
N LYS A 308 14.54 -4.43 20.04
CA LYS A 308 14.89 -5.13 21.28
C LYS A 308 15.31 -4.18 22.40
N LYS A 309 15.96 -3.06 22.05
CA LYS A 309 16.35 -2.00 23.00
C LYS A 309 15.31 -0.90 23.14
N GLU A 310 14.40 -0.78 22.17
CA GLU A 310 13.49 0.37 22.00
C GLU A 310 14.24 1.70 21.85
N GLU A 311 15.38 1.68 21.15
CA GLU A 311 16.28 2.83 21.00
C GLU A 311 16.43 3.28 19.55
N PHE A 312 16.49 4.61 19.36
CA PHE A 312 16.79 5.23 18.08
C PHE A 312 18.26 5.58 17.93
N TYR A 313 18.84 5.24 16.79
CA TYR A 313 20.15 5.73 16.37
C TYR A 313 20.13 6.21 14.91
N LYS A 314 21.22 6.86 14.46
CA LYS A 314 21.31 7.46 13.11
C LYS A 314 22.19 6.60 12.21
N ARG A 315 21.76 6.40 10.95
CA ARG A 315 22.58 5.84 9.87
C ARG A 315 22.93 6.89 8.82
N LYS A 316 23.62 6.48 7.76
CA LYS A 316 23.92 7.28 6.56
C LYS A 316 22.63 7.91 6.02
N SER A 317 22.67 9.18 5.63
CA SER A 317 21.53 9.87 5.03
C SER A 317 21.26 9.40 3.60
N LEU A 318 20.02 9.58 3.13
CA LEU A 318 19.66 9.50 1.72
C LEU A 318 20.49 10.47 0.88
N SER A 319 20.69 10.13 -0.40
CA SER A 319 21.34 10.99 -1.41
C SER A 319 20.58 12.30 -1.65
N SER A 320 19.25 12.24 -1.60
CA SER A 320 18.34 13.37 -1.75
C SER A 320 17.32 13.42 -0.60
N SER A 321 16.62 14.54 -0.45
CA SER A 321 15.53 14.68 0.53
C SER A 321 14.23 14.11 -0.03
N ALA A 322 13.64 13.11 0.64
CA ALA A 322 12.45 12.40 0.17
C ALA A 322 11.35 12.32 1.23
N SER A 323 10.12 12.24 0.75
CA SER A 323 8.93 11.81 1.48
C SER A 323 8.20 10.78 0.61
N PHE A 324 7.35 9.97 1.24
CA PHE A 324 6.79 8.75 0.65
C PHE A 324 5.27 8.77 0.88
N SER A 325 4.48 8.49 -0.16
CA SER A 325 3.03 8.31 0.02
C SER A 325 2.70 6.85 0.32
N GLN A 326 3.51 5.93 -0.20
CA GLN A 326 3.37 4.49 0.01
C GLN A 326 4.54 3.90 0.80
N ASN A 327 4.37 2.66 1.26
CA ASN A 327 5.41 1.89 1.94
C ASN A 327 5.76 0.60 1.18
N LEU A 328 5.82 0.69 -0.16
CA LEU A 328 6.14 -0.42 -1.05
C LEU A 328 7.65 -0.51 -1.31
N TRP A 329 8.38 -1.02 -0.31
CA TRP A 329 9.82 -1.29 -0.41
C TRP A 329 10.09 -2.70 -0.90
N VAL A 330 11.02 -2.82 -1.85
CA VAL A 330 11.64 -4.07 -2.29
C VAL A 330 13.04 -4.13 -1.71
N LEU A 331 13.45 -5.29 -1.20
CA LEU A 331 14.82 -5.53 -0.75
C LEU A 331 15.54 -6.38 -1.80
N LYS A 332 16.60 -5.84 -2.39
CA LYS A 332 17.42 -6.51 -3.40
C LYS A 332 18.88 -6.45 -2.97
N ASP A 333 19.48 -7.61 -2.79
CA ASP A 333 20.82 -7.75 -2.21
C ASP A 333 20.90 -6.95 -0.88
N ASN A 334 21.91 -6.08 -0.69
CA ASN A 334 22.01 -5.18 0.47
C ASN A 334 21.37 -3.80 0.25
N THR A 335 20.38 -3.67 -0.65
CA THR A 335 19.76 -2.38 -1.00
C THR A 335 18.23 -2.43 -0.90
N ALA A 336 17.65 -1.52 -0.12
CA ALA A 336 16.22 -1.25 -0.15
C ALA A 336 15.91 -0.27 -1.30
N CYS A 337 14.98 -0.64 -2.16
CA CYS A 337 14.54 0.13 -3.32
C CYS A 337 13.05 0.46 -3.20
N GLY A 338 12.69 1.70 -3.55
CA GLY A 338 11.32 2.19 -3.50
C GLY A 338 11.17 3.46 -4.32
N PHE A 339 10.01 4.10 -4.26
CA PHE A 339 9.77 5.37 -4.92
C PHE A 339 9.37 6.44 -3.89
N SER A 340 9.87 7.65 -4.04
CA SER A 340 9.35 8.81 -3.30
C SER A 340 7.95 9.17 -3.80
N PHE A 341 7.24 10.01 -3.04
CA PHE A 341 6.12 10.78 -3.57
C PHE A 341 6.53 11.48 -4.88
N ARG A 342 5.65 11.45 -5.89
CA ARG A 342 5.90 11.81 -7.30
C ARG A 342 6.76 10.80 -8.10
N GLY A 343 6.95 9.58 -7.59
CA GLY A 343 7.49 8.45 -8.35
C GLY A 343 8.97 8.56 -8.77
N ASN A 344 9.80 9.29 -8.02
CA ASN A 344 11.25 9.27 -8.20
C ASN A 344 11.83 8.04 -7.49
N GLU A 345 12.73 7.30 -8.14
CA GLU A 345 13.39 6.15 -7.50
C GLU A 345 14.24 6.59 -6.30
N VAL A 346 14.16 5.83 -5.22
CA VAL A 346 14.97 5.98 -4.01
C VAL A 346 15.58 4.65 -3.64
N THR A 347 16.91 4.62 -3.53
CA THR A 347 17.66 3.45 -3.08
C THR A 347 18.41 3.75 -1.78
N TYR A 348 18.52 2.73 -0.92
CA TYR A 348 19.23 2.80 0.34
C TYR A 348 20.06 1.54 0.59
N SER A 349 21.38 1.70 0.56
CA SER A 349 22.32 0.63 0.92
C SER A 349 22.37 0.45 2.44
N LEU A 350 22.36 -0.81 2.87
CA LEU A 350 22.37 -1.22 4.29
C LEU A 350 23.79 -1.27 4.90
N GLU A 351 24.83 -0.99 4.11
CA GLU A 351 26.26 -1.03 4.48
C GLU A 351 26.77 0.29 5.10
#